data_AF-A0A948TB08-F1
#
_entry.id   AF-A0A948TB08-F1
#
_cell.length_a   1.000
_cell.length_b   1.000
_cell.length_c   1.000
_cell.angle_alpha   90.00
_cell.angle_beta   90.00
_cell.angle_gamma   90.00
#
_symmetry.space_group_name_H-M   'P 1'
#
loop_
_entity.id
_entity.type
_entity.pdbx_description
1 polymer ?
#
loop_
_entity_poly.entity_id
_entity_poly.type
_entity_poly.pdbx_seq_one_letter_code
_entity_poly.pdbx_strand_id
1 'polypeptide(L)'
;MALGLELTGQYNQPSRQTIIDGHEAELTDNERNVAWVILKPSVLFKSPTIWKSSDNRYSLWAQVEPGLSLACPFRNSLTYEIKEFSGIIGHTVDYRTFSNKGLRWFYWNAKASVNFSLGRFILRGGYYISNLDYYSGRRNITLANGQKFYVPKKELSQSLFLSIGYFFYL
;
A
#
# COMPACT_ATOMS: atom_id res chain seq x y z
N MET A 1 20.89 10.13 -8.62
CA MET A 1 19.47 10.16 -8.20
C MET A 1 18.88 8.80 -8.50
N ALA A 2 18.15 8.19 -7.57
CA ALA A 2 17.44 6.93 -7.78
C ALA A 2 15.93 7.23 -7.76
N LEU A 3 15.24 6.92 -8.87
CA LEU A 3 13.78 6.97 -8.95
C LEU A 3 13.27 5.54 -8.84
N GLY A 4 12.47 5.24 -7.82
CA GLY A 4 11.85 3.93 -7.64
C GLY A 4 10.33 4.06 -7.71
N LEU A 5 9.69 3.26 -8.56
CA LEU A 5 8.24 3.09 -8.57
C LEU A 5 7.90 1.80 -7.83
N GLU A 6 7.15 1.89 -6.74
CA GLU A 6 6.68 0.73 -5.98
C GLU A 6 5.18 0.54 -6.26
N LEU A 7 4.85 -0.44 -7.10
CA LEU A 7 3.46 -0.82 -7.37
C LEU A 7 3.09 -1.96 -6.42
N THR A 8 2.36 -1.65 -5.36
CA THR A 8 1.81 -2.63 -4.44
C THR A 8 0.34 -2.87 -4.76
N GLY A 9 0.00 -4.05 -5.25
CA GLY A 9 -1.39 -4.52 -5.29
C GLY A 9 -1.60 -5.56 -4.20
N GLN A 10 -2.56 -5.38 -3.29
CA GLN A 10 -2.85 -6.46 -2.34
C GLN A 10 -4.21 -6.43 -1.63
N TYR A 11 -4.64 -7.67 -1.37
CA TYR A 11 -5.30 -8.26 -0.20
C TYR A 11 -6.84 -8.19 -0.09
N ASN A 12 -7.43 -9.40 -0.03
CA ASN A 12 -8.86 -9.72 0.03
C ASN A 12 -9.56 -8.97 1.18
N GLN A 13 -10.53 -8.13 0.84
CA GLN A 13 -11.40 -7.51 1.83
C GLN A 13 -12.34 -8.56 2.47
N PRO A 14 -12.45 -8.62 3.80
CA PRO A 14 -13.28 -9.61 4.49
C PRO A 14 -14.78 -9.30 4.44
N SER A 15 -15.19 -8.03 4.33
CA SER A 15 -16.61 -7.63 4.36
C SER A 15 -17.14 -7.31 2.96
N ARG A 16 -17.41 -8.35 2.16
CA ARG A 16 -17.91 -8.22 0.78
C ARG A 16 -19.42 -8.03 0.66
N GLN A 17 -20.17 -8.53 1.64
CA GLN A 17 -21.63 -8.53 1.66
C GLN A 17 -22.15 -7.85 2.93
N THR A 18 -23.25 -7.14 2.81
CA THR A 18 -23.94 -6.48 3.93
C THR A 18 -25.43 -6.30 3.59
N ILE A 19 -26.20 -5.71 4.51
CA ILE A 19 -27.60 -5.35 4.28
C ILE A 19 -27.70 -3.83 4.25
N ILE A 20 -28.26 -3.28 3.17
CA ILE A 20 -28.51 -1.85 2.98
C ILE A 20 -30.01 -1.66 2.76
N ASP A 21 -30.65 -0.86 3.61
CA ASP A 21 -32.08 -0.54 3.50
C ASP A 21 -32.96 -1.79 3.33
N GLY A 22 -32.66 -2.85 4.08
CA GLY A 22 -33.43 -4.11 4.08
C GLY A 22 -33.11 -5.08 2.93
N HIS A 23 -32.20 -4.73 2.02
CA HIS A 23 -31.82 -5.55 0.88
C HIS A 23 -30.39 -6.07 1.02
N GLU A 24 -30.13 -7.28 0.52
CA GLU A 24 -28.76 -7.79 0.42
C GLU A 24 -27.96 -6.93 -0.55
N ALA A 25 -26.73 -6.61 -0.17
CA ALA A 25 -25.86 -5.77 -0.96
C ALA A 25 -24.45 -6.35 -1.00
N GLU A 26 -23.86 -6.33 -2.19
CA GLU A 26 -22.51 -6.83 -2.42
C GLU A 26 -21.61 -5.74 -3.00
N LEU A 27 -20.34 -5.73 -2.60
CA LEU A 27 -19.35 -4.83 -3.18
C LEU A 27 -19.15 -5.13 -4.67
N THR A 28 -19.32 -4.08 -5.48
CA THR A 28 -18.97 -4.11 -6.91
C THR A 28 -17.54 -4.62 -7.10
N ASP A 29 -17.30 -5.41 -8.15
CA ASP A 29 -15.99 -6.03 -8.39
C ASP A 29 -14.83 -5.03 -8.41
N ASN A 30 -15.07 -3.82 -8.92
CA ASN A 30 -14.09 -2.74 -8.98
C ASN A 30 -13.74 -2.13 -7.61
N GLU A 31 -14.57 -2.32 -6.59
CA GLU A 31 -14.36 -1.80 -5.23
C GLU A 31 -13.74 -2.82 -4.26
N ARG A 32 -13.74 -4.11 -4.67
CA ARG A 32 -13.11 -5.22 -3.92
C ARG A 32 -11.60 -5.04 -3.76
N ASN A 33 -10.96 -4.37 -4.71
CA ASN A 33 -9.53 -4.08 -4.69
C ASN A 33 -9.29 -2.59 -4.42
N VAL A 34 -8.46 -2.28 -3.43
CA VAL A 34 -8.07 -0.90 -3.15
C VAL A 34 -6.77 -0.58 -3.88
N ALA A 35 -6.83 0.35 -4.82
CA ALA A 35 -5.65 0.86 -5.51
C ALA A 35 -5.23 2.21 -4.94
N TRP A 36 -3.93 2.38 -4.71
CA TRP A 36 -3.33 3.62 -4.24
C TRP A 36 -2.17 4.00 -5.17
N VAL A 37 -2.05 5.29 -5.49
CA VAL A 37 -0.74 5.84 -5.88
C VAL A 37 -0.15 6.52 -4.66
N ILE A 38 1.08 6.12 -4.36
CA ILE A 38 1.80 6.57 -3.18
C ILE A 38 3.11 7.18 -3.63
N LEU A 39 3.24 8.49 -3.44
CA LEU A 39 4.52 9.18 -3.62
C LEU A 39 5.34 8.98 -2.34
N LYS A 40 6.56 8.45 -2.46
CA LYS A 40 7.44 8.14 -1.32
C LYS A 40 8.73 8.95 -1.33
N PRO A 41 8.71 10.27 -1.02
CA PRO A 41 9.95 11.02 -0.85
C PRO A 41 10.70 10.48 0.37
N SER A 42 12.02 10.35 0.25
CA SER A 42 12.87 9.89 1.33
C SER A 42 14.22 10.59 1.29
N VAL A 43 14.85 10.70 2.46
CA VAL A 43 16.21 11.21 2.62
C VAL A 43 17.13 10.02 2.82
N LEU A 44 18.18 9.92 2.00
CA LEU A 44 19.10 8.78 2.03
C LEU A 44 20.34 9.14 2.86
N PHE A 45 20.57 8.39 3.94
CA PHE A 45 21.79 8.46 4.72
C PHE A 45 22.61 7.20 4.48
N LYS A 46 23.81 7.39 3.96
CA LYS A 46 24.76 6.31 3.67
C LYS A 46 25.86 6.32 4.72
N SER A 47 26.16 5.16 5.30
CA SER A 47 27.32 5.03 6.18
C SER A 47 28.61 5.16 5.38
N PRO A 48 29.75 5.45 6.04
CA PRO A 48 31.05 5.09 5.49
C PRO A 48 31.07 3.62 5.04
N THR A 49 31.88 3.33 4.04
CA THR A 49 32.09 1.95 3.59
C THR A 49 32.63 1.12 4.75
N ILE A 50 31.88 0.10 5.14
CA ILE A 50 32.21 -0.80 6.26
C ILE A 50 33.34 -1.74 5.84
N TRP A 51 33.28 -2.23 4.61
CA TRP A 51 34.30 -3.09 4.04
C TRP A 51 34.48 -2.82 2.56
N LYS A 52 35.72 -2.91 2.08
CA LYS A 52 36.05 -2.74 0.68
C LYS A 52 37.14 -3.74 0.29
N SER A 53 37.04 -4.29 -0.91
CA SER A 53 38.11 -5.11 -1.48
C SER A 53 39.31 -4.26 -1.88
N SER A 54 40.50 -4.85 -1.83
CA SER A 54 41.77 -4.21 -2.21
C SER A 54 41.75 -3.65 -3.65
N ASP A 55 41.04 -4.33 -4.54
CA ASP A 55 40.85 -3.93 -5.95
C ASP A 55 39.68 -2.96 -6.18
N ASN A 56 39.05 -2.45 -5.12
CA ASN A 56 37.85 -1.60 -5.18
C ASN A 56 36.63 -2.20 -5.92
N ARG A 57 36.64 -3.48 -6.33
CA ARG A 57 35.53 -4.09 -7.08
C ARG A 57 34.33 -4.43 -6.21
N TYR A 58 34.58 -4.63 -4.91
CA TYR A 58 33.56 -4.97 -3.93
C TYR A 58 33.52 -3.96 -2.80
N SER A 59 32.33 -3.57 -2.37
CA SER A 59 32.16 -2.70 -1.21
C SER A 59 30.87 -3.01 -0.46
N LEU A 60 30.91 -2.84 0.85
CA LEU A 60 29.80 -3.07 1.76
C LEU A 60 29.52 -1.78 2.55
N TRP A 61 28.26 -1.38 2.62
CA TRP A 61 27.85 -0.22 3.43
C TRP A 61 26.43 -0.39 3.97
N ALA A 62 26.14 0.32 5.06
CA ALA A 62 24.80 0.43 5.60
C ALA A 62 24.12 1.71 5.09
N GLN A 63 22.80 1.67 4.99
CA GLN A 63 21.99 2.78 4.52
C GLN A 63 20.66 2.82 5.24
N VAL A 64 20.25 4.02 5.62
CA VAL A 64 18.92 4.29 6.16
C VAL A 64 18.21 5.35 5.32
N GLU A 65 16.91 5.16 5.12
CA GLU A 65 16.06 6.07 4.34
C GLU A 65 14.79 6.37 5.14
N PRO A 66 14.82 7.34 6.07
CA PRO A 66 13.59 7.92 6.59
C PRO A 66 12.85 8.65 5.46
N GLY A 67 11.54 8.46 5.41
CA GLY A 67 10.73 9.00 4.35
C GLY A 67 9.28 9.23 4.75
N LEU A 68 8.55 9.78 3.81
CA LEU A 68 7.12 10.00 3.90
C LEU A 68 6.43 9.18 2.81
N SER A 69 5.18 8.81 3.06
CA SER A 69 4.29 8.17 2.10
C SER A 69 3.07 9.07 1.96
N LEU A 70 2.94 9.67 0.78
CA LEU A 70 1.81 10.51 0.39
C LEU A 70 0.85 9.64 -0.44
N ALA A 71 -0.16 9.08 0.22
CA ALA A 71 -1.10 8.14 -0.39
C ALA A 71 -2.33 8.90 -0.91
N CYS A 72 -2.42 9.03 -2.24
CA CYS A 72 -3.59 9.59 -2.90
C CYS A 72 -4.51 8.43 -3.35
N PRO A 73 -5.73 8.32 -2.81
CA PRO A 73 -6.68 7.32 -3.28
C PRO A 73 -7.35 7.81 -4.57
N PHE A 74 -7.27 7.02 -5.64
CA PHE A 74 -7.98 7.35 -6.90
C PHE A 74 -9.50 7.25 -6.79
N ARG A 75 -9.99 6.49 -5.81
CA ARG A 75 -11.43 6.29 -5.55
C ARG A 75 -11.69 6.33 -4.07
N ASN A 76 -12.37 7.38 -3.64
CA ASN A 76 -12.65 7.65 -2.23
C ASN A 76 -14.11 7.37 -1.83
N SER A 77 -14.68 6.33 -2.42
CA SER A 77 -16.07 5.91 -2.19
C SER A 77 -16.18 4.41 -2.30
N LEU A 78 -17.14 3.79 -1.61
CA LEU A 78 -17.51 2.38 -1.79
C LEU A 78 -18.84 2.32 -2.52
N THR A 79 -18.94 1.53 -3.58
CA THR A 79 -20.19 1.28 -4.31
C THR A 79 -20.63 -0.17 -4.12
N TYR A 80 -21.86 -0.33 -3.66
CA TYR A 80 -22.55 -1.61 -3.50
C TYR A 80 -23.57 -1.82 -4.60
N GLU A 81 -23.68 -3.05 -5.06
CA GLU A 81 -24.79 -3.59 -5.83
C GLU A 81 -25.87 -4.07 -4.88
N ILE A 82 -27.07 -3.52 -4.98
CA ILE A 82 -28.25 -4.01 -4.27
C ILE A 82 -28.79 -5.21 -5.04
N LYS A 83 -28.89 -6.36 -4.37
CA LYS A 83 -29.37 -7.62 -4.93
C LYS A 83 -30.81 -7.86 -4.49
N GLU A 84 -31.64 -8.23 -5.45
CA GLU A 84 -32.98 -8.77 -5.20
C GLU A 84 -33.01 -10.23 -5.67
N PHE A 85 -33.57 -11.11 -4.84
CA PHE A 85 -33.61 -12.54 -5.12
C PHE A 85 -34.99 -12.93 -5.63
N SER A 86 -35.03 -13.52 -6.83
CA SER A 86 -36.22 -14.17 -7.36
C SER A 86 -35.95 -15.67 -7.41
N GLY A 87 -36.30 -16.37 -6.32
CA GLY A 87 -35.91 -17.76 -6.10
C GLY A 87 -34.44 -17.90 -5.72
N ILE A 88 -33.66 -18.70 -6.47
CA ILE A 88 -32.22 -18.97 -6.20
C ILE A 88 -31.31 -17.95 -6.92
N ILE A 89 -31.85 -17.16 -7.84
CA ILE A 89 -31.07 -16.24 -8.68
C ILE A 89 -31.19 -14.82 -8.11
N GLY A 90 -30.05 -14.25 -7.72
CA GLY A 90 -29.94 -12.84 -7.32
C GLY A 90 -29.63 -11.94 -8.52
N HIS A 91 -30.44 -10.90 -8.74
CA HIS A 91 -30.21 -9.89 -9.77
C HIS A 91 -29.85 -8.54 -9.14
N THR A 92 -28.94 -7.79 -9.77
CA THR A 92 -28.64 -6.41 -9.34
C THR A 92 -29.77 -5.50 -9.78
N VAL A 93 -30.38 -4.80 -8.82
CA VAL A 93 -31.52 -3.90 -9.07
C VAL A 93 -31.18 -2.43 -8.91
N ASP A 94 -30.15 -2.11 -8.12
CA ASP A 94 -29.72 -0.74 -7.87
C ASP A 94 -28.25 -0.67 -7.40
N TYR A 95 -27.69 0.54 -7.37
CA TYR A 95 -26.35 0.83 -6.86
C TYR A 95 -26.38 1.90 -5.78
N ARG A 96 -25.61 1.68 -4.71
CA ARG A 96 -25.46 2.66 -3.64
C ARG A 96 -24.01 3.00 -3.37
N THR A 97 -23.68 4.29 -3.46
CA THR A 97 -22.32 4.80 -3.26
C THR A 97 -22.22 5.56 -1.94
N PHE A 98 -21.24 5.18 -1.12
CA PHE A 98 -20.91 5.85 0.13
C PHE A 98 -19.55 6.55 0.02
N SER A 99 -19.55 7.87 0.21
CA SER A 99 -18.33 8.67 0.19
C SER A 99 -17.59 8.60 1.52
N ASN A 100 -16.26 8.59 1.48
CA ASN A 100 -15.41 8.66 2.67
C ASN A 100 -15.25 10.11 3.14
N LYS A 101 -15.46 10.34 4.44
CA LYS A 101 -15.49 11.66 5.07
C LYS A 101 -14.21 12.06 5.83
N GLY A 102 -13.11 11.32 5.73
CA GLY A 102 -11.92 11.57 6.56
C GLY A 102 -10.64 10.92 6.08
N LEU A 103 -10.22 11.15 4.83
CA LEU A 103 -8.96 10.58 4.34
C LEU A 103 -7.73 11.16 5.04
N ARG A 104 -6.83 10.26 5.46
CA ARG A 104 -5.46 10.62 5.81
C ARG A 104 -4.55 10.35 4.61
N TRP A 105 -3.83 11.37 4.17
CA TRP A 105 -2.93 11.28 3.01
C TRP A 105 -1.46 11.10 3.42
N PHE A 106 -1.13 11.42 4.67
CA PHE A 106 0.23 11.56 5.14
C PHE A 106 0.62 10.45 6.14
N TYR A 107 1.69 9.73 5.79
CA TYR A 107 2.25 8.62 6.56
C TYR A 107 3.77 8.72 6.59
N TRP A 108 4.40 8.20 7.63
CA TRP A 108 5.85 8.08 7.70
C TRP A 108 6.28 6.67 7.27
N ASN A 109 7.48 6.56 6.76
CA ASN A 109 8.14 5.30 6.49
C ASN A 109 9.63 5.39 6.79
N ALA A 110 10.27 4.24 6.98
CA ALA A 110 11.72 4.14 7.08
C ALA A 110 12.19 2.83 6.45
N LYS A 111 13.34 2.89 5.76
CA LYS A 111 14.08 1.69 5.31
C LYS A 111 15.43 1.66 6.00
N ALA A 112 15.84 0.49 6.43
CA ALA A 112 17.21 0.20 6.83
C ALA A 112 17.74 -0.94 5.97
N SER A 113 18.98 -0.85 5.51
CA SER A 113 19.53 -1.84 4.58
C SER A 113 21.04 -1.97 4.66
N VAL A 114 21.50 -3.17 4.36
CA VAL A 114 22.90 -3.47 4.05
C VAL A 114 23.01 -3.62 2.53
N ASN A 115 24.02 -2.97 1.98
CA ASN A 115 24.25 -2.90 0.55
C ASN A 115 25.62 -3.47 0.23
N PHE A 116 25.68 -4.22 -0.85
CA PHE A 116 26.89 -4.82 -1.37
C PHE A 116 27.03 -4.48 -2.86
N SER A 117 28.10 -3.79 -3.25
CA SER A 117 28.40 -3.56 -4.66
C SER A 117 29.28 -4.66 -5.20
N LEU A 118 28.95 -5.15 -6.39
CA LEU A 118 29.72 -6.11 -7.17
C LEU A 118 29.99 -5.50 -8.56
N GLY A 119 31.09 -4.75 -8.68
CA GLY A 119 31.38 -3.96 -9.88
C GLY A 119 30.28 -2.96 -10.19
N ARG A 120 29.47 -3.25 -11.22
CA ARG A 120 28.35 -2.41 -11.65
C ARG A 120 27.02 -2.75 -10.98
N PHE A 121 26.93 -3.88 -10.29
CA PHE A 121 25.71 -4.30 -9.61
C PHE A 121 25.72 -3.86 -8.15
N ILE A 122 24.54 -3.60 -7.60
CA ILE A 122 24.32 -3.38 -6.18
C ILE A 122 23.27 -4.38 -5.73
N LEU A 123 23.61 -5.19 -4.73
CA LEU A 123 22.64 -5.99 -4.00
C LEU A 123 22.31 -5.26 -2.72
N ARG A 124 21.01 -5.13 -2.42
CA ARG A 124 20.51 -4.44 -1.24
C ARG A 124 19.51 -5.34 -0.54
N GLY A 125 19.80 -5.67 0.71
CA GLY A 125 18.90 -6.39 1.60
C GLY A 125 18.54 -5.50 2.78
N GLY A 126 17.29 -5.52 3.19
CA GLY A 126 16.87 -4.63 4.27
C GLY A 126 15.48 -4.88 4.80
N TYR A 127 15.10 -3.97 5.70
CA TYR A 127 13.84 -3.96 6.40
C TYR A 127 13.15 -2.62 6.18
N TYR A 128 11.85 -2.67 5.92
CA TYR A 128 10.97 -1.53 5.72
C TYR A 128 9.90 -1.50 6.80
N ILE A 129 9.63 -0.31 7.30
CA ILE A 129 8.58 -0.05 8.28
C ILE A 129 7.83 1.21 7.90
N SER A 130 6.52 1.21 8.11
CA SER A 130 5.66 2.37 7.86
C SER A 130 4.40 2.31 8.71
N ASN A 131 3.85 3.47 9.07
CA ASN A 131 2.50 3.55 9.64
C ASN A 131 1.40 3.65 8.58
N LEU A 132 1.72 3.40 7.30
CA LEU A 132 0.73 3.36 6.23
C LEU A 132 -0.24 2.20 6.45
N ASP A 133 -1.50 2.58 6.65
CA ASP A 133 -2.64 1.67 6.73
C ASP A 133 -3.46 1.80 5.45
N TYR A 134 -3.29 0.84 4.53
CA TYR A 134 -3.96 0.80 3.22
C TYR A 134 -5.50 0.79 3.30
N TYR A 135 -6.05 0.47 4.47
CA TYR A 135 -7.48 0.37 4.71
C TYR A 135 -8.05 1.58 5.49
N SER A 136 -7.20 2.51 5.91
CA SER A 136 -7.60 3.73 6.64
C SER A 136 -8.71 4.51 5.96
N GLY A 137 -8.65 4.66 4.63
CA GLY A 137 -9.71 5.33 3.89
C GLY A 137 -11.06 4.63 4.03
N ARG A 138 -11.09 3.30 3.95
CA ARG A 138 -12.36 2.55 3.99
C ARG A 138 -13.06 2.64 5.35
N ARG A 139 -12.32 2.75 6.47
CA ARG A 139 -12.91 2.90 7.83
C ARG A 139 -13.65 4.21 8.08
N ASN A 140 -13.45 5.20 7.22
CA ASN A 140 -14.13 6.50 7.31
C ASN A 140 -15.37 6.58 6.42
N ILE A 141 -15.80 5.43 5.89
CA ILE A 141 -17.07 5.26 5.19
C ILE A 141 -18.11 4.75 6.18
N THR A 142 -19.25 5.45 6.22
CA THR A 142 -20.42 5.09 7.03
C THR A 142 -21.51 4.59 6.10
N LEU A 143 -22.01 3.38 6.36
CA LEU A 143 -23.10 2.77 5.60
C LEU A 143 -24.44 3.38 6.00
N ALA A 144 -25.50 3.04 5.26
CA ALA A 144 -26.85 3.59 5.49
C ALA A 144 -27.41 3.27 6.89
N ASN A 145 -27.01 2.12 7.46
CA ASN A 145 -27.36 1.70 8.82
C ASN A 145 -26.56 2.41 9.93
N GLY A 146 -25.72 3.41 9.59
CA GLY A 146 -24.87 4.13 10.54
C GLY A 146 -23.60 3.39 10.98
N GLN A 147 -23.42 2.13 10.56
CA GLN A 147 -22.21 1.37 10.88
C GLN A 147 -21.05 1.80 9.99
N LYS A 148 -19.84 1.84 10.56
CA LYS A 148 -18.61 2.06 9.79
C LYS A 148 -18.22 0.77 9.07
N PHE A 149 -17.69 0.93 7.86
CA PHE A 149 -17.17 -0.21 7.10
C PHE A 149 -15.99 -0.85 7.85
N TYR A 150 -16.11 -2.15 8.14
CA TYR A 150 -15.14 -2.88 8.93
C TYR A 150 -14.00 -3.40 8.06
N VAL A 151 -12.78 -2.98 8.39
CA VAL A 151 -11.55 -3.51 7.82
C VAL A 151 -10.49 -3.57 8.92
N PRO A 152 -9.63 -4.61 8.93
CA PRO A 152 -8.59 -4.75 9.95
C PRO A 152 -7.77 -3.46 10.07
N LYS A 153 -7.53 -3.02 11.31
CA LYS A 153 -6.63 -1.90 11.59
C LYS A 153 -5.20 -2.43 11.61
N LYS A 154 -4.31 -1.80 10.85
CA LYS A 154 -2.88 -2.10 10.87
C LYS A 154 -2.12 -0.84 11.17
N GLU A 155 -1.69 -0.70 12.43
CA GLU A 155 -0.97 0.50 12.88
C GLU A 155 0.45 0.57 12.33
N LEU A 156 1.03 -0.60 12.01
CA LEU A 156 2.39 -0.73 11.52
C LEU A 156 2.49 -1.78 10.41
N SER A 157 2.94 -1.36 9.24
CA SER A 157 3.30 -2.19 8.10
C SER A 157 4.80 -2.42 8.09
N GLN A 158 5.22 -3.69 8.02
CA GLN A 158 6.61 -4.11 8.06
C GLN A 158 6.88 -5.09 6.92
N SER A 159 8.04 -5.02 6.29
CA SER A 159 8.47 -6.00 5.29
C SER A 159 9.99 -6.14 5.23
N LEU A 160 10.45 -7.33 4.89
CA LEU A 160 11.82 -7.55 4.42
C LEU A 160 11.86 -7.33 2.91
N PHE A 161 12.96 -6.78 2.41
CA PHE A 161 13.13 -6.58 0.98
C PHE A 161 14.52 -6.98 0.52
N LEU A 162 14.57 -7.41 -0.74
CA LEU A 162 15.77 -7.68 -1.51
C LEU A 162 15.66 -6.91 -2.82
N SER A 163 16.74 -6.25 -3.22
CA SER A 163 16.80 -5.42 -4.42
C SER A 163 18.13 -5.61 -5.11
N ILE A 164 18.08 -5.60 -6.44
CA ILE A 164 19.25 -5.51 -7.32
C ILE A 164 19.20 -4.20 -8.09
N GLY A 165 20.33 -3.49 -8.11
CA GLY A 165 20.53 -2.26 -8.87
C GLY A 165 21.71 -2.42 -9.82
N TYR A 166 21.73 -1.58 -10.86
CA TYR A 166 22.82 -1.52 -11.83
C TYR A 166 23.24 -0.06 -12.04
N PHE A 167 24.53 0.20 -11.99
CA PHE A 167 25.10 1.50 -12.31
C PHE A 167 25.28 1.65 -13.83
N PHE A 168 24.52 2.57 -14.43
CA PHE A 168 24.77 3.04 -15.78
C PHE A 168 25.87 4.09 -15.74
N TYR A 169 26.96 3.83 -16.47
CA TYR A 169 27.92 4.88 -16.82
C TYR A 169 27.47 5.44 -18.17
N LEU A 170 27.20 6.75 -18.21
CA LEU A 170 27.08 7.51 -19.45
C LEU A 170 28.47 7.95 -19.89
#